data_AF-A0A2E3CTI5-F1
#
_entry.id   AF-A0A2E3CTI5-F1
#
_cell.length_a   1.000
_cell.length_b   1.000
_cell.length_c   1.000
_cell.angle_alpha   90.00
_cell.angle_beta   90.00
_cell.angle_gamma   90.00
#
_symmetry.space_group_name_H-M   'P 1'
#
loop_
_entity.id
_entity.type
_entity.pdbx_description
1 polymer ?
#
loop_
_entity_poly.entity_id
_entity_poly.type
_entity_poly.pdbx_seq_one_letter_code
_entity_poly.pdbx_strand_id
1 'polypeptide(L)'
;MNFQCFRLLTLLALSLFAFGCGGSDKSSSNAGEPEDQEFIAVSDVDLTGTWLVTRATETYKEETGEYLYTTYVKYKYVLEDTPNGVKNERCWELGGAAGYGVKTLEHYYMYVYEDGFKLQDMNTLIRRSESKDEYSPGFVFRVEEKLERISKDTLVDDGYLMISGANVNVNETDNVCYWYVTSTLGVTQNLEIMIPYLEEDLSFSIQFRGNLEVGEYEFDEYNYQNQITDMNVHSSARDFWDSVGSNILAPDSATVEITVVEPKYLEGNFSFVGQDMESYTGSFSIQLP
;
A
#
# COMPACT_ATOMS: atom_id res chain seq x y z
N MET A 1 -73.80 -47.28 -16.66
CA MET A 1 -73.20 -46.27 -17.56
C MET A 1 -72.16 -45.48 -16.77
N ASN A 2 -71.05 -45.16 -17.45
CA ASN A 2 -69.91 -44.33 -17.04
C ASN A 2 -68.67 -45.04 -16.45
N PHE A 3 -67.76 -45.27 -17.41
CA PHE A 3 -66.32 -44.96 -17.44
C PHE A 3 -65.33 -45.66 -16.50
N GLN A 4 -64.60 -46.59 -17.12
CA GLN A 4 -63.17 -46.83 -16.90
C GLN A 4 -62.36 -45.55 -17.16
N CYS A 5 -61.29 -45.31 -16.38
CA CYS A 5 -59.91 -45.32 -16.91
C CYS A 5 -58.83 -45.10 -15.84
N PHE A 6 -57.86 -46.03 -15.86
CA PHE A 6 -56.41 -45.87 -15.68
C PHE A 6 -55.84 -45.43 -14.32
N ARG A 7 -55.16 -46.35 -13.61
CA ARG A 7 -53.69 -46.59 -13.56
C ARG A 7 -52.99 -45.46 -12.77
N LEU A 8 -52.10 -45.66 -11.80
CA LEU A 8 -51.03 -46.65 -11.63
C LEU A 8 -50.28 -46.33 -10.30
N LEU A 9 -49.74 -47.36 -9.60
CA LEU A 9 -48.48 -47.36 -8.80
C LEU A 9 -48.33 -46.37 -7.59
N THR A 10 -47.80 -46.66 -6.39
CA THR A 10 -47.14 -47.83 -5.74
C THR A 10 -46.83 -47.49 -4.27
N LEU A 11 -46.67 -48.52 -3.43
CA LEU A 11 -45.75 -48.67 -2.25
C LEU A 11 -45.97 -47.74 -1.02
N LEU A 12 -46.43 -48.19 0.17
CA LEU A 12 -45.91 -49.21 1.12
C LEU A 12 -44.38 -49.11 1.33
N ALA A 13 -43.76 -49.14 2.50
CA ALA A 13 -44.11 -49.00 3.91
C ALA A 13 -42.76 -49.12 4.68
N LEU A 14 -42.80 -48.81 5.98
CA LEU A 14 -41.96 -49.34 7.05
C LEU A 14 -40.53 -48.76 7.28
N SER A 15 -40.48 -48.10 8.44
CA SER A 15 -39.45 -48.11 9.47
C SER A 15 -38.54 -49.34 9.53
N LEU A 16 -37.24 -49.13 9.77
CA LEU A 16 -36.33 -50.11 10.36
C LEU A 16 -35.36 -49.45 11.37
N PHE A 17 -35.62 -49.76 12.64
CA PHE A 17 -34.72 -50.23 13.70
C PHE A 17 -33.27 -49.70 13.83
N ALA A 18 -33.00 -49.23 15.05
CA ALA A 18 -31.69 -49.18 15.69
C ALA A 18 -31.26 -50.55 16.22
N PHE A 19 -29.98 -50.90 16.02
CA PHE A 19 -29.08 -51.71 16.86
C PHE A 19 -27.66 -51.33 16.38
N GLY A 20 -26.72 -50.84 17.19
CA GLY A 20 -26.27 -51.36 18.48
C GLY A 20 -25.07 -52.26 18.25
N CYS A 21 -23.84 -51.70 18.24
CA CYS A 21 -22.61 -52.48 18.30
C CYS A 21 -21.68 -51.86 19.35
N GLY A 22 -21.36 -52.64 20.39
CA GLY A 22 -20.46 -52.27 21.47
C GLY A 22 -19.06 -52.84 21.28
N GLY A 23 -18.08 -52.08 21.78
CA GLY A 23 -16.90 -52.54 22.52
C GLY A 23 -15.83 -53.37 21.82
N SER A 24 -14.63 -52.79 21.68
CA SER A 24 -13.37 -53.51 21.95
C SER A 24 -12.26 -52.54 22.41
N ASP A 25 -11.51 -53.02 23.41
CA ASP A 25 -10.53 -52.34 24.25
C ASP A 25 -9.11 -52.22 23.64
N LYS A 26 -8.36 -51.21 24.14
CA LYS A 26 -6.87 -51.08 24.29
C LYS A 26 -5.99 -50.96 23.03
N SER A 27 -5.27 -49.84 22.86
CA SER A 27 -3.98 -49.54 23.53
C SER A 27 -3.34 -48.22 23.07
N SER A 28 -2.98 -47.37 24.03
CA SER A 28 -1.78 -46.52 24.11
C SER A 28 -0.95 -46.27 22.82
N SER A 29 -0.95 -45.01 22.36
CA SER A 29 0.30 -44.29 22.08
C SER A 29 0.07 -42.80 22.19
N ASN A 30 0.78 -42.17 23.13
CA ASN A 30 1.00 -40.74 23.18
C ASN A 30 1.56 -40.26 21.83
N ALA A 31 0.76 -39.52 21.08
CA ALA A 31 1.26 -38.52 20.14
C ALA A 31 0.67 -37.21 20.65
N GLY A 32 1.53 -36.30 21.09
CA GLY A 32 1.12 -35.03 21.65
C GLY A 32 0.11 -34.35 20.73
N GLU A 33 -1.05 -34.03 21.29
CA GLU A 33 -1.92 -33.03 20.71
C GLU A 33 -1.04 -31.79 20.46
N PRO A 34 -1.02 -31.22 19.24
CA PRO A 34 -0.48 -29.89 19.10
C PRO A 34 -1.29 -29.03 20.05
N GLU A 35 -0.63 -28.30 20.96
CA GLU A 35 -1.27 -27.25 21.74
C GLU A 35 -2.18 -26.49 20.79
N ASP A 36 -3.47 -26.41 21.12
CA ASP A 36 -4.47 -25.65 20.38
C ASP A 36 -3.88 -24.26 20.14
N GLN A 37 -3.29 -24.03 18.98
CA GLN A 37 -2.91 -22.69 18.56
C GLN A 37 -4.22 -21.95 18.45
N GLU A 38 -4.46 -21.05 19.40
CA GLU A 38 -5.65 -20.22 19.45
C GLU A 38 -5.81 -19.54 18.08
N PHE A 39 -6.76 -20.06 17.29
CA PHE A 39 -7.06 -19.49 15.99
C PHE A 39 -7.69 -18.13 16.22
N ILE A 40 -6.92 -17.08 15.98
CA ILE A 40 -7.42 -15.70 16.02
C ILE A 40 -8.01 -15.41 14.65
N ALA A 41 -9.34 -15.36 14.58
CA ALA A 41 -10.05 -15.01 13.36
C ALA A 41 -9.81 -13.54 13.01
N VAL A 42 -9.57 -13.24 11.72
CA VAL A 42 -9.40 -11.86 11.25
C VAL A 42 -10.64 -11.01 11.55
N SER A 43 -11.83 -11.62 11.49
CA SER A 43 -13.10 -10.97 11.82
C SER A 43 -13.14 -10.37 13.23
N ASP A 44 -12.39 -10.96 14.16
CA ASP A 44 -12.44 -10.63 15.58
C ASP A 44 -11.37 -9.62 15.99
N VAL A 45 -10.42 -9.33 15.10
CA VAL A 45 -9.40 -8.32 15.30
C VAL A 45 -9.93 -6.95 14.90
N ASP A 46 -9.87 -6.00 15.82
CA ASP A 46 -10.06 -4.58 15.53
C ASP A 46 -8.86 -4.06 14.72
N LEU A 47 -9.08 -3.74 13.45
CA LEU A 47 -8.02 -3.25 12.55
C LEU A 47 -7.78 -1.75 12.67
N THR A 48 -8.49 -1.04 13.54
CA THR A 48 -8.37 0.41 13.68
C THR A 48 -6.94 0.84 14.05
N GLY A 49 -6.46 1.87 13.36
CA GLY A 49 -5.18 2.52 13.62
C GLY A 49 -4.39 2.85 12.36
N THR A 50 -3.12 3.20 12.56
CA THR A 50 -2.18 3.51 11.49
C THR A 50 -1.31 2.30 11.17
N TRP A 51 -1.21 1.98 9.88
CA TRP A 51 -0.51 0.81 9.37
C TRP A 51 0.55 1.20 8.36
N LEU A 52 1.79 0.77 8.60
CA LEU A 52 2.87 0.84 7.62
C LEU A 52 2.68 -0.27 6.59
N VAL A 53 2.59 0.11 5.33
CA VAL A 53 2.62 -0.80 4.19
C VAL A 53 4.07 -1.00 3.78
N THR A 54 4.46 -2.25 3.60
CA THR A 54 5.67 -2.61 2.86
C THR A 54 5.27 -3.59 1.76
N ARG A 55 5.41 -3.17 0.51
CA ARG A 55 5.22 -4.02 -0.67
C ARG A 55 6.58 -4.36 -1.25
N ALA A 56 6.93 -5.64 -1.23
CA ALA A 56 8.13 -6.18 -1.87
C ALA A 56 7.72 -6.92 -3.15
N THR A 57 8.20 -6.45 -4.29
CA THR A 57 7.99 -7.10 -5.59
C THR A 57 9.30 -7.70 -6.05
N GLU A 58 9.41 -9.02 -6.01
CA GLU A 58 10.53 -9.77 -6.57
C GLU A 58 10.29 -10.06 -8.05
N THR A 59 11.27 -9.73 -8.89
CA THR A 59 11.21 -9.95 -10.33
C THR A 59 12.11 -11.13 -10.72
N TYR A 60 11.52 -12.09 -11.43
CA TYR A 60 12.20 -13.28 -11.93
C TYR A 60 12.09 -13.39 -13.45
N LYS A 61 13.11 -13.94 -14.12
CA LYS A 61 12.95 -14.41 -15.51
C LYS A 61 12.05 -15.65 -15.53
N GLU A 62 11.01 -15.64 -16.34
CA GLU A 62 10.03 -16.71 -16.40
C GLU A 62 10.64 -18.05 -16.84
N GLU A 63 11.44 -18.03 -17.91
CA GLU A 63 11.99 -19.26 -18.50
C GLU A 63 13.01 -19.97 -17.61
N THR A 64 13.80 -19.21 -16.84
CA THR A 64 14.93 -19.74 -16.05
C THR A 64 14.65 -19.78 -14.56
N GLY A 65 13.65 -19.05 -14.08
CA GLY A 65 13.43 -18.80 -12.65
C GLY A 65 14.55 -17.99 -11.99
N GLU A 66 15.39 -17.30 -12.77
CA GLU A 66 16.48 -16.47 -12.26
C GLU A 66 15.91 -15.23 -11.57
N TYR A 67 16.23 -15.05 -10.28
CA TYR A 67 15.96 -13.82 -9.54
C TYR A 67 16.79 -12.66 -10.12
N LEU A 68 16.16 -11.52 -10.35
CA LEU A 68 16.83 -10.32 -10.85
C LEU A 68 16.99 -9.26 -9.77
N TYR A 69 15.88 -8.85 -9.16
CA TYR A 69 15.86 -7.78 -8.17
C TYR A 69 14.53 -7.75 -7.40
N THR A 70 14.51 -6.96 -6.33
CA THR A 70 13.32 -6.67 -5.54
C THR A 70 13.12 -5.16 -5.50
N THR A 71 11.91 -4.71 -5.77
CA THR A 71 11.48 -3.32 -5.51
C THR A 71 10.68 -3.29 -4.22
N TYR A 72 11.00 -2.36 -3.33
CA TYR A 72 10.25 -2.10 -2.11
C TYR A 72 9.51 -0.78 -2.25
N VAL A 73 8.23 -0.78 -1.91
CA VAL A 73 7.40 0.41 -1.78
C VAL A 73 6.91 0.49 -0.34
N LYS A 74 7.05 1.66 0.29
CA LYS A 74 6.59 1.91 1.65
C LYS A 74 5.76 3.18 1.73
N TYR A 75 4.65 3.11 2.47
CA TYR A 75 3.73 4.22 2.74
C TYR A 75 2.78 3.83 3.88
N LYS A 76 1.85 4.71 4.29
CA LYS A 76 0.90 4.43 5.39
C LYS A 76 -0.55 4.36 4.93
N TYR A 77 -1.29 3.45 5.55
CA TYR A 77 -2.76 3.43 5.60
C TYR A 77 -3.24 3.87 6.98
N VAL A 78 -4.39 4.51 7.01
CA VAL A 78 -5.24 4.64 8.20
C VAL A 78 -6.44 3.73 7.98
N LEU A 79 -6.61 2.78 8.90
CA LEU A 79 -7.72 1.84 8.91
C LEU A 79 -8.68 2.19 10.03
N GLU A 80 -9.98 2.13 9.76
CA GLU A 80 -11.05 2.31 10.76
C GLU A 80 -12.04 1.16 10.65
N ASP A 81 -12.20 0.39 11.72
CA ASP A 81 -13.15 -0.71 11.78
C ASP A 81 -14.55 -0.18 12.08
N THR A 82 -15.48 -0.35 11.14
CA THR A 82 -16.85 0.18 11.22
C THR A 82 -17.87 -0.95 11.06
N PRO A 83 -19.15 -0.73 11.44
CA PRO A 83 -20.21 -1.70 11.16
C PRO A 83 -20.40 -2.06 9.69
N ASN A 84 -19.91 -1.23 8.75
CA ASN A 84 -20.04 -1.45 7.31
C ASN A 84 -18.80 -2.12 6.68
N GLY A 85 -17.78 -2.45 7.49
CA GLY A 85 -16.48 -2.93 7.04
C GLY A 85 -15.34 -2.05 7.53
N VAL A 86 -14.15 -2.28 7.02
CA VAL A 86 -12.95 -1.54 7.44
C VAL A 86 -12.67 -0.45 6.41
N LYS A 87 -12.89 0.80 6.79
CA LYS A 87 -12.52 1.96 5.97
C LYS A 87 -11.00 1.94 5.80
N ASN A 88 -10.51 2.10 4.56
CA ASN A 88 -9.08 2.11 4.26
C ASN A 88 -8.70 3.36 3.47
N GLU A 89 -7.97 4.26 4.12
CA GLU A 89 -7.50 5.51 3.53
C GLU A 89 -5.98 5.51 3.46
N ARG A 90 -5.41 5.78 2.30
CA ARG A 90 -4.00 6.14 2.26
C ARG A 90 -3.85 7.44 3.03
N CYS A 91 -2.69 7.65 3.65
CA CYS A 91 -2.58 8.79 4.56
C CYS A 91 -2.79 10.15 3.86
N TRP A 92 -2.49 10.27 2.56
CA TRP A 92 -2.75 11.49 1.76
C TRP A 92 -4.19 11.58 1.22
N GLU A 93 -4.99 10.53 1.36
CA GLU A 93 -6.41 10.48 0.97
C GLU A 93 -7.33 10.72 2.19
N LEU A 94 -6.76 11.05 3.36
CA LEU A 94 -7.50 11.20 4.61
C LEU A 94 -8.58 12.27 4.54
N GLY A 95 -9.78 11.90 4.97
CA GLY A 95 -10.93 12.81 4.98
C GLY A 95 -11.64 12.92 3.63
N GLY A 96 -11.10 12.27 2.60
CA GLY A 96 -11.70 12.13 1.28
C GLY A 96 -12.67 10.94 1.15
N ALA A 97 -12.93 10.55 -0.08
CA ALA A 97 -13.70 9.35 -0.39
C ALA A 97 -12.83 8.10 -0.20
N ALA A 98 -13.24 7.20 0.70
CA ALA A 98 -12.47 6.01 1.05
C ALA A 98 -13.13 4.71 0.57
N GLY A 99 -12.28 3.71 0.31
CA GLY A 99 -12.72 2.34 0.12
C GLY A 99 -13.14 1.69 1.44
N TYR A 100 -13.96 0.63 1.35
CA TYR A 100 -14.29 -0.25 2.47
C TYR A 100 -13.85 -1.67 2.15
N GLY A 101 -12.94 -2.18 2.97
CA GLY A 101 -12.52 -3.57 2.95
C GLY A 101 -13.44 -4.47 3.78
N VAL A 102 -13.38 -5.77 3.49
CA VAL A 102 -14.23 -6.80 4.11
C VAL A 102 -13.37 -7.79 4.91
N LYS A 103 -13.75 -8.03 6.16
CA LYS A 103 -13.15 -9.08 6.99
C LYS A 103 -13.94 -10.38 6.86
N THR A 104 -13.22 -11.50 6.76
CA THR A 104 -13.74 -12.86 6.88
C THR A 104 -13.05 -13.54 8.07
N LEU A 105 -13.35 -14.81 8.33
CA LEU A 105 -12.65 -15.54 9.40
C LEU A 105 -11.13 -15.62 9.15
N GLU A 106 -10.71 -15.77 7.89
CA GLU A 106 -9.30 -16.05 7.55
C GLU A 106 -8.59 -14.87 6.89
N HIS A 107 -9.33 -13.94 6.28
CA HIS A 107 -8.76 -12.90 5.42
C HIS A 107 -9.40 -11.54 5.64
N TYR A 108 -8.58 -10.49 5.48
CA TYR A 108 -9.02 -9.12 5.25
C TYR A 108 -8.82 -8.76 3.77
N TYR A 109 -9.91 -8.46 3.07
CA TYR A 109 -9.88 -8.00 1.68
C TYR A 109 -9.97 -6.48 1.66
N MET A 110 -8.84 -5.80 1.44
CA MET A 110 -8.80 -4.35 1.27
C MET A 110 -9.60 -3.92 0.03
N TYR A 111 -9.48 -4.71 -1.04
CA TYR A 111 -10.28 -4.64 -2.27
C TYR A 111 -10.78 -6.04 -2.63
N VAL A 112 -12.05 -6.15 -3.06
CA VAL A 112 -12.71 -7.45 -3.29
C VAL A 112 -12.17 -8.25 -4.49
N TYR A 113 -11.42 -7.60 -5.38
CA TYR A 113 -10.85 -8.22 -6.58
C TYR A 113 -9.40 -8.66 -6.39
N GLU A 114 -8.82 -8.41 -5.21
CA GLU A 114 -7.45 -8.78 -4.90
C GLU A 114 -7.41 -9.95 -3.91
N ASP A 115 -6.25 -10.60 -3.80
CA ASP A 115 -6.03 -11.58 -2.75
C ASP A 115 -6.22 -10.93 -1.36
N GLY A 116 -6.68 -11.74 -0.39
CA GLY A 116 -6.91 -11.28 0.97
C GLY A 116 -5.65 -11.32 1.82
N PHE A 117 -5.51 -10.36 2.74
CA PHE A 117 -4.49 -10.37 3.78
C PHE A 117 -4.82 -11.40 4.85
N LYS A 118 -3.85 -12.23 5.20
CA LYS A 118 -3.93 -13.16 6.35
C LYS A 118 -3.28 -12.55 7.57
N LEU A 119 -3.83 -12.82 8.74
CA LEU A 119 -3.20 -12.46 10.01
C LEU A 119 -1.93 -13.30 10.21
N GLN A 120 -0.80 -12.64 10.42
CA GLN A 120 0.40 -13.29 10.94
C GLN A 120 0.44 -13.17 12.46
N ASP A 121 0.10 -11.99 12.97
CA ASP A 121 -0.08 -11.68 14.39
C ASP A 121 -1.04 -10.48 14.54
N MET A 122 -1.37 -10.07 15.77
CA MET A 122 -2.34 -9.00 16.07
C MET A 122 -2.03 -7.64 15.41
N ASN A 123 -0.77 -7.41 15.03
CA ASN A 123 -0.29 -6.17 14.43
C ASN A 123 0.24 -6.38 13.01
N THR A 124 0.16 -7.60 12.46
CA THR A 124 0.76 -7.90 11.16
C THR A 124 -0.20 -8.68 10.28
N LEU A 125 -0.47 -8.12 9.11
CA LEU A 125 -1.24 -8.73 8.03
C LEU A 125 -0.32 -8.94 6.82
N ILE A 126 -0.38 -10.11 6.19
CA ILE A 126 0.43 -10.43 5.00
C ILE A 126 -0.45 -10.94 3.88
N ARG A 127 -0.19 -10.43 2.68
CA ARG A 127 -0.71 -10.93 1.42
C ARG A 127 0.45 -11.30 0.51
N ARG A 128 0.29 -12.40 -0.24
CA ARG A 128 1.21 -12.80 -1.29
C ARG A 128 0.45 -13.06 -2.57
N SER A 129 0.97 -12.58 -3.68
CA SER A 129 0.43 -12.86 -5.01
C SER A 129 1.57 -13.08 -6.00
N GLU A 130 1.25 -13.75 -7.11
CA GLU A 130 2.15 -13.93 -8.23
C GLU A 130 1.42 -13.49 -9.50
N SER A 131 2.07 -12.68 -10.32
CA SER A 131 1.49 -12.17 -11.55
C SER A 131 2.49 -12.16 -12.71
N LYS A 132 1.96 -12.06 -13.92
CA LYS A 132 2.69 -11.81 -15.16
C LYS A 132 2.08 -10.57 -15.80
N ASP A 133 2.92 -9.72 -16.35
CA ASP A 133 2.51 -8.47 -16.99
C ASP A 133 2.70 -8.57 -18.51
N GLU A 134 1.64 -8.28 -19.26
CA GLU A 134 1.67 -8.28 -20.73
C GLU A 134 2.61 -7.19 -21.29
N TYR A 135 2.84 -6.11 -20.54
CA TYR A 135 3.77 -5.05 -20.91
C TYR A 135 5.23 -5.38 -20.56
N SER A 136 5.46 -6.44 -19.77
CA SER A 136 6.79 -6.92 -19.38
C SER A 136 6.90 -8.44 -19.64
N PRO A 137 6.81 -8.89 -20.90
CA PRO A 137 6.77 -10.31 -21.22
C PRO A 137 8.08 -11.03 -20.84
N GLY A 138 7.98 -12.29 -20.43
CA GLY A 138 9.11 -13.12 -20.02
C GLY A 138 9.57 -12.90 -18.57
N PHE A 139 8.81 -12.12 -17.77
CA PHE A 139 9.04 -11.93 -16.35
C PHE A 139 7.87 -12.41 -15.50
N VAL A 140 8.18 -12.88 -14.30
CA VAL A 140 7.21 -13.20 -13.25
C VAL A 140 7.46 -12.28 -12.07
N PHE A 141 6.39 -11.72 -11.52
CA PHE A 141 6.43 -10.82 -10.38
C PHE A 141 5.80 -11.51 -9.18
N ARG A 142 6.57 -11.68 -8.12
CA ARG A 142 6.07 -12.18 -6.84
C ARG A 142 5.97 -11.01 -5.88
N VAL A 143 4.75 -10.73 -5.44
CA VAL A 143 4.46 -9.60 -4.57
C VAL A 143 4.16 -10.12 -3.18
N GLU A 144 4.90 -9.64 -2.19
CA GLU A 144 4.52 -9.74 -0.78
C GLU A 144 4.15 -8.34 -0.28
N GLU A 145 2.95 -8.20 0.24
CA GLU A 145 2.49 -6.97 0.86
C GLU A 145 2.23 -7.22 2.35
N LYS A 146 2.93 -6.47 3.19
CA LYS A 146 2.82 -6.53 4.65
C LYS A 146 2.20 -5.23 5.15
N LEU A 147 1.16 -5.34 5.96
CA LEU A 147 0.65 -4.22 6.78
C LEU A 147 1.10 -4.47 8.21
N GLU A 148 1.85 -3.52 8.77
CA GLU A 148 2.30 -3.54 10.17
C GLU A 148 1.66 -2.38 10.93
N ARG A 149 0.90 -2.68 11.99
CA ARG A 149 0.27 -1.65 12.82
C ARG A 149 1.35 -0.93 13.63
N ILE A 150 1.53 0.36 13.36
CA ILE A 150 2.49 1.21 14.05
C ILE A 150 1.83 2.05 15.16
N SER A 151 0.51 2.25 15.08
CA SER A 151 -0.27 2.94 16.12
C SER A 151 -1.73 2.49 16.10
N LYS A 152 -2.40 2.60 17.26
CA LYS A 152 -3.86 2.46 17.35
C LYS A 152 -4.60 3.76 17.05
N ASP A 153 -3.88 4.87 17.13
CA ASP A 153 -4.37 6.20 16.80
C ASP A 153 -4.03 6.53 15.33
N THR A 154 -4.71 7.53 14.78
CA THR A 154 -4.36 8.13 13.49
C THR A 154 -3.08 8.94 13.65
N LEU A 155 -1.99 8.51 13.02
CA LEU A 155 -0.67 9.15 13.02
C LEU A 155 -0.18 9.29 11.57
N VAL A 156 -0.47 10.43 10.95
CA VAL A 156 -0.09 10.71 9.56
C VAL A 156 0.99 11.76 9.42
N ASP A 157 1.38 12.38 10.51
CA ASP A 157 2.28 13.53 10.53
C ASP A 157 3.73 13.03 10.42
N ASP A 158 4.26 12.95 9.19
CA ASP A 158 5.65 12.58 8.97
C ASP A 158 6.57 13.78 8.74
N GLY A 159 6.11 15.03 8.85
CA GLY A 159 7.00 16.19 8.72
C GLY A 159 6.28 17.43 8.22
N TYR A 160 6.85 18.09 7.21
CA TYR A 160 6.24 19.27 6.61
C TYR A 160 6.53 19.36 5.12
N LEU A 161 5.67 20.05 4.38
CA LEU A 161 5.93 20.47 3.01
C LEU A 161 5.45 21.91 2.82
N MET A 162 6.36 22.76 2.36
CA MET A 162 6.10 24.15 2.04
C MET A 162 6.51 24.43 0.60
N ILE A 163 5.63 25.05 -0.16
CA ILE A 163 5.90 25.54 -1.52
C ILE A 163 5.46 27.01 -1.57
N SER A 164 6.31 27.85 -2.13
CA SER A 164 6.08 29.28 -2.34
C SER A 164 6.38 29.63 -3.79
N GLY A 165 5.35 30.04 -4.52
CA GLY A 165 5.44 30.48 -5.91
C GLY A 165 4.30 31.44 -6.26
N ALA A 166 4.26 31.93 -7.49
CA ALA A 166 3.22 32.88 -7.90
C ALA A 166 1.81 32.26 -7.90
N ASN A 167 1.70 31.03 -8.41
CA ASN A 167 0.42 30.35 -8.65
C ASN A 167 0.11 29.24 -7.63
N VAL A 168 1.14 28.72 -6.94
CA VAL A 168 1.00 27.64 -5.95
C VAL A 168 1.68 28.07 -4.66
N ASN A 169 0.91 28.10 -3.57
CA ASN A 169 1.42 28.39 -2.23
C ASN A 169 0.81 27.40 -1.24
N VAL A 170 1.66 26.61 -0.60
CA VAL A 170 1.24 25.58 0.34
C VAL A 170 2.15 25.57 1.56
N ASN A 171 1.56 25.31 2.72
CA ASN A 171 2.26 25.10 3.98
C ASN A 171 1.46 24.09 4.80
N GLU A 172 1.92 22.85 4.83
CA GLU A 172 1.30 21.74 5.54
C GLU A 172 2.30 21.11 6.51
N THR A 173 1.86 20.87 7.75
CA THR A 173 2.69 20.34 8.86
C THR A 173 2.01 19.21 9.62
N ASP A 174 0.72 19.00 9.41
CA ASP A 174 -0.13 18.14 10.21
C ASP A 174 -0.50 16.87 9.42
N ASN A 175 -0.55 16.92 8.09
CA ASN A 175 -0.91 15.75 7.26
C ASN A 175 0.13 15.52 6.16
N VAL A 176 1.36 15.20 6.56
CA VAL A 176 2.47 14.97 5.61
C VAL A 176 2.80 13.51 5.51
N CYS A 177 2.60 12.97 4.32
CA CYS A 177 2.78 11.57 3.98
C CYS A 177 4.01 11.34 3.13
N TYR A 178 4.44 10.09 3.07
CA TYR A 178 5.44 9.66 2.09
C TYR A 178 5.01 8.44 1.28
N TRP A 179 5.57 8.37 0.09
CA TRP A 179 5.68 7.20 -0.76
C TRP A 179 7.15 6.99 -1.09
N TYR A 180 7.72 5.92 -0.54
CA TYR A 180 9.15 5.65 -0.65
C TYR A 180 9.40 4.37 -1.44
N VAL A 181 10.13 4.49 -2.55
CA VAL A 181 10.47 3.37 -3.43
C VAL A 181 11.98 3.15 -3.45
N THR A 182 12.40 1.90 -3.25
CA THR A 182 13.80 1.47 -3.35
C THR A 182 13.89 0.18 -4.16
N SER A 183 15.07 -0.10 -4.73
CA SER A 183 15.33 -1.33 -5.48
C SER A 183 16.64 -1.97 -5.02
N THR A 184 16.72 -3.30 -5.02
CA THR A 184 17.98 -4.01 -4.72
C THR A 184 18.98 -3.96 -5.88
N LEU A 185 18.51 -3.68 -7.10
CA LEU A 185 19.35 -3.51 -8.29
C LEU A 185 19.61 -2.03 -8.59
N GLY A 186 18.69 -1.15 -8.18
CA GLY A 186 18.82 0.28 -8.37
C GLY A 186 19.60 0.94 -7.24
N VAL A 187 20.65 1.67 -7.59
CA VAL A 187 21.07 2.83 -6.77
C VAL A 187 19.96 3.87 -6.70
N THR A 188 18.98 3.82 -7.60
CA THR A 188 17.88 4.77 -7.69
C THR A 188 16.83 4.52 -6.61
N GLN A 189 16.48 5.58 -5.90
CA GLN A 189 15.43 5.65 -4.90
C GLN A 189 14.47 6.77 -5.32
N ASN A 190 13.18 6.62 -5.00
CA ASN A 190 12.18 7.66 -5.20
C ASN A 190 11.58 8.00 -3.84
N LEU A 191 11.60 9.28 -3.49
CA LEU A 191 10.89 9.81 -2.34
C LEU A 191 9.85 10.78 -2.86
N GLU A 192 8.61 10.52 -2.52
CA GLU A 192 7.49 11.41 -2.79
C GLU A 192 6.83 11.80 -1.47
N ILE A 193 6.73 13.09 -1.22
CA ILE A 193 6.11 13.69 -0.05
C ILE A 193 4.75 14.23 -0.50
N MET A 194 3.68 13.75 0.12
CA MET A 194 2.30 14.06 -0.26
C MET A 194 1.58 14.75 0.87
N ILE A 195 0.73 15.71 0.53
CA ILE A 195 -0.08 16.47 1.47
C ILE A 195 -1.50 16.64 0.92
N PRO A 196 -2.52 16.76 1.79
CA PRO A 196 -3.82 17.25 1.37
C PRO A 196 -3.69 18.62 0.71
N TYR A 197 -4.32 18.79 -0.43
CA TYR A 197 -4.37 20.06 -1.15
C TYR A 197 -5.75 20.24 -1.78
N LEU A 198 -6.51 21.18 -1.21
CA LEU A 198 -7.91 21.41 -1.57
C LEU A 198 -8.76 20.15 -1.31
N GLU A 199 -9.43 19.62 -2.33
CA GLU A 199 -10.24 18.39 -2.23
C GLU A 199 -9.47 17.12 -2.64
N GLU A 200 -8.18 17.26 -2.97
CA GLU A 200 -7.33 16.18 -3.49
C GLU A 200 -5.95 16.24 -2.79
N ASP A 201 -4.90 15.80 -3.47
CA ASP A 201 -3.52 15.79 -2.99
C ASP A 201 -2.59 16.69 -3.83
N LEU A 202 -1.49 17.11 -3.20
CA LEU A 202 -0.31 17.66 -3.85
C LEU A 202 0.91 16.86 -3.39
N SER A 203 1.80 16.55 -4.31
CA SER A 203 3.03 15.82 -4.03
C SER A 203 4.27 16.55 -4.53
N PHE A 204 5.35 16.44 -3.77
CA PHE A 204 6.70 16.77 -4.17
C PHE A 204 7.51 15.48 -4.25
N SER A 205 8.07 15.16 -5.41
CA SER A 205 8.86 13.95 -5.62
C SER A 205 10.28 14.25 -6.07
N ILE A 206 11.22 13.46 -5.55
CA ILE A 206 12.60 13.41 -6.00
C ILE A 206 13.02 11.97 -6.26
N GLN A 207 13.63 11.74 -7.41
CA GLN A 207 14.34 10.52 -7.71
C GLN A 207 15.84 10.76 -7.60
N PHE A 208 16.56 9.89 -6.89
CA PHE A 208 17.99 10.07 -6.65
C PHE A 208 18.77 8.77 -6.63
N ARG A 209 20.06 8.83 -6.93
CA ARG A 209 20.97 7.67 -6.91
C ARG A 209 21.79 7.61 -5.62
N GLY A 210 22.03 6.42 -5.10
CA GLY A 210 22.79 6.19 -3.88
C GLY A 210 22.09 6.79 -2.67
N ASN A 211 22.86 7.12 -1.65
CA ASN A 211 22.36 7.78 -0.45
C ASN A 211 22.58 9.29 -0.57
N LEU A 212 21.62 10.07 -0.12
CA LEU A 212 21.79 11.51 0.04
C LEU A 212 22.67 11.78 1.27
N GLU A 213 23.48 12.82 1.16
CA GLU A 213 24.26 13.41 2.24
C GLU A 213 23.84 14.88 2.38
N VAL A 214 24.24 15.54 3.46
CA VAL A 214 24.01 16.98 3.61
C VAL A 214 24.80 17.72 2.52
N GLY A 215 24.12 18.53 1.72
CA GLY A 215 24.73 19.23 0.60
C GLY A 215 23.73 19.73 -0.43
N GLU A 216 24.26 20.45 -1.42
CA GLU A 216 23.49 20.97 -2.55
C GLU A 216 23.58 20.02 -3.75
N TYR A 217 22.44 19.77 -4.37
CA TYR A 217 22.29 18.92 -5.53
C TYR A 217 21.61 19.66 -6.67
N GLU A 218 22.13 19.48 -7.87
CA GLU A 218 21.53 19.98 -9.10
C GLU A 218 20.72 18.87 -9.77
N PHE A 219 19.57 19.24 -10.31
CA PHE A 219 18.80 18.47 -11.27
C PHE A 219 18.82 19.19 -12.62
N ASP A 220 19.01 18.42 -13.68
CA ASP A 220 18.92 18.84 -15.08
C ASP A 220 18.39 17.62 -15.87
N GLU A 221 17.26 17.79 -16.56
CA GLU A 221 16.48 16.73 -17.23
C GLU A 221 17.36 15.82 -18.11
N TYR A 222 18.39 16.38 -18.75
CA TYR A 222 19.25 15.65 -19.69
C TYR A 222 20.60 15.23 -19.11
N ASN A 223 20.87 15.52 -17.83
CA ASN A 223 22.13 15.20 -17.17
C ASN A 223 22.02 13.97 -16.26
N TYR A 224 22.19 12.79 -16.86
CA TYR A 224 22.22 11.52 -16.15
C TYR A 224 23.42 11.32 -15.22
N GLN A 225 24.36 12.27 -15.10
CA GLN A 225 25.46 12.19 -14.13
C GLN A 225 25.07 12.79 -12.77
N ASN A 226 24.01 13.59 -12.72
CA ASN A 226 23.53 14.17 -11.47
C ASN A 226 22.98 13.09 -10.54
N GLN A 227 23.11 13.34 -9.23
CA GLN A 227 22.63 12.41 -8.23
C GLN A 227 21.10 12.47 -8.12
N ILE A 228 20.50 13.66 -8.16
CA ILE A 228 19.07 13.84 -8.38
C ILE A 228 18.83 13.68 -9.88
N THR A 229 17.99 12.71 -10.24
CA THR A 229 17.72 12.34 -11.63
C THR A 229 16.31 12.70 -12.08
N ASP A 230 15.43 13.07 -11.15
CA ASP A 230 14.09 13.57 -11.43
C ASP A 230 13.61 14.40 -10.24
N MET A 231 12.83 15.44 -10.50
CA MET A 231 12.19 16.26 -9.49
C MET A 231 10.89 16.83 -10.04
N ASN A 232 9.77 16.61 -9.36
CA ASN A 232 8.47 17.09 -9.81
C ASN A 232 7.61 17.56 -8.64
N VAL A 233 6.70 18.51 -8.93
CA VAL A 233 5.53 18.79 -8.08
C VAL A 233 4.28 18.39 -8.85
N HIS A 234 3.49 17.47 -8.32
CA HIS A 234 2.26 16.97 -8.95
C HIS A 234 1.05 17.30 -8.08
N SER A 235 -0.12 17.46 -8.69
CA SER A 235 -1.37 17.57 -7.95
C SER A 235 -2.55 17.06 -8.78
N SER A 236 -3.44 16.34 -8.13
CA SER A 236 -4.72 15.90 -8.70
C SER A 236 -5.80 17.00 -8.65
N ALA A 237 -5.59 18.04 -7.84
CA ALA A 237 -6.53 19.14 -7.70
C ALA A 237 -6.66 19.97 -8.98
N ARG A 238 -7.91 20.18 -9.43
CA ARG A 238 -8.21 20.95 -10.65
C ARG A 238 -7.71 22.39 -10.61
N ASP A 239 -7.79 23.05 -9.46
CA ASP A 239 -7.34 24.44 -9.32
C ASP A 239 -5.82 24.57 -9.51
N PHE A 240 -5.04 23.54 -9.19
CA PHE A 240 -3.62 23.49 -9.55
C PHE A 240 -3.46 23.52 -11.07
N TRP A 241 -4.21 22.68 -11.79
CA TRP A 241 -4.14 22.58 -13.25
C TRP A 241 -4.53 23.89 -13.92
N ASP A 242 -5.60 24.52 -13.43
CA ASP A 242 -6.07 25.80 -13.98
C ASP A 242 -5.07 26.93 -13.69
N SER A 243 -4.28 26.83 -12.62
CA SER A 243 -3.30 27.84 -12.22
C SER A 243 -1.95 27.72 -12.94
N VAL A 244 -1.45 26.50 -13.15
CA VAL A 244 -0.13 26.27 -13.80
C VAL A 244 -0.22 25.72 -15.22
N GLY A 245 -1.42 25.37 -15.69
CA GLY A 245 -1.68 24.85 -17.04
C GLY A 245 -1.44 23.34 -17.22
N SER A 246 -1.13 22.62 -16.14
CA SER A 246 -0.76 21.19 -16.14
C SER A 246 -1.03 20.55 -14.78
N ASN A 247 -1.13 19.23 -14.72
CA ASN A 247 -1.21 18.48 -13.45
C ASN A 247 0.14 18.30 -12.75
N ILE A 248 1.20 18.79 -13.37
CA ILE A 248 2.58 18.63 -12.93
C ILE A 248 3.39 19.86 -13.27
N LEU A 249 4.20 20.32 -12.31
CA LEU A 249 5.35 21.19 -12.50
C LEU A 249 6.60 20.27 -12.60
N ALA A 250 7.05 20.06 -13.82
CA ALA A 250 8.24 19.28 -14.16
C ALA A 250 9.29 20.26 -14.72
N PRO A 251 10.20 20.78 -13.87
CA PRO A 251 11.21 21.74 -14.31
C PRO A 251 12.29 21.09 -15.18
N ASP A 252 12.88 21.84 -16.11
CA ASP A 252 14.05 21.38 -16.86
C ASP A 252 15.32 21.37 -15.98
N SER A 253 15.34 22.20 -14.92
CA SER A 253 16.44 22.28 -13.95
C SER A 253 15.94 22.72 -12.57
N ALA A 254 16.57 22.21 -11.53
CA ALA A 254 16.27 22.55 -10.15
C ALA A 254 17.50 22.44 -9.25
N THR A 255 17.43 23.09 -8.09
CA THR A 255 18.38 22.89 -7.00
C THR A 255 17.63 22.30 -5.82
N VAL A 256 18.20 21.25 -5.24
CA VAL A 256 17.73 20.61 -4.00
C VAL A 256 18.87 20.65 -2.99
N GLU A 257 18.67 21.33 -1.87
CA GLU A 257 19.62 21.36 -0.75
C GLU A 257 19.12 20.40 0.32
N ILE A 258 19.90 19.38 0.65
CA ILE A 258 19.63 18.51 1.79
C ILE A 258 20.31 19.10 3.02
N THR A 259 19.52 19.49 4.02
CA THR A 259 19.99 20.15 5.24
C THR A 259 20.23 19.16 6.37
N VAL A 260 19.46 18.07 6.42
CA VAL A 260 19.56 17.03 7.46
C VAL A 260 19.39 15.64 6.85
N VAL A 261 20.27 14.71 7.24
CA VAL A 261 20.15 13.28 6.95
C VAL A 261 20.39 12.49 8.24
N GLU A 262 19.34 11.85 8.75
CA GLU A 262 19.41 10.88 9.85
C GLU A 262 18.78 9.54 9.41
N PRO A 263 19.01 8.41 10.11
CA PRO A 263 18.55 7.08 9.66
C PRO A 263 17.05 6.97 9.34
N LYS A 264 16.23 7.87 9.86
CA LYS A 264 14.77 7.91 9.67
C LYS A 264 14.25 9.32 9.43
N TYR A 265 15.11 10.25 9.02
CA TYR A 265 14.69 11.63 8.84
C TYR A 265 15.49 12.29 7.71
N LEU A 266 14.77 12.99 6.85
CA LEU A 266 15.35 13.79 5.77
C LEU A 266 14.71 15.18 5.79
N GLU A 267 15.53 16.21 5.66
CA GLU A 267 15.08 17.60 5.54
C GLU A 267 15.84 18.27 4.40
N GLY A 268 15.16 19.17 3.69
CA GLY A 268 15.80 19.96 2.66
C GLY A 268 14.97 21.13 2.16
N ASN A 269 15.60 21.89 1.27
CA ASN A 269 15.03 22.98 0.52
C ASN A 269 15.10 22.68 -0.96
N PHE A 270 14.23 23.30 -1.76
CA PHE A 270 14.32 23.23 -3.21
C PHE A 270 13.95 24.55 -3.87
N SER A 271 14.45 24.74 -5.07
CA SER A 271 14.07 25.86 -5.94
C SER A 271 14.13 25.46 -7.41
N PHE A 272 13.16 25.92 -8.19
CA PHE A 272 13.07 25.64 -9.62
C PHE A 272 12.23 26.70 -10.35
N VAL A 273 12.24 26.64 -11.69
CA VAL A 273 11.32 27.41 -12.54
C VAL A 273 10.34 26.43 -13.17
N GLY A 274 9.04 26.66 -12.99
CA GLY A 274 7.97 25.83 -13.53
C GLY A 274 7.78 26.01 -15.03
N GLN A 275 6.98 25.15 -15.67
CA GLN A 275 6.68 25.30 -17.12
C GLN A 275 5.79 26.51 -17.41
N ASP A 276 5.14 27.07 -16.38
CA ASP A 276 4.44 28.35 -16.41
C ASP A 276 5.38 29.57 -16.39
N MET A 277 6.70 29.33 -16.41
CA MET A 277 7.77 30.34 -16.34
C MET A 277 7.87 31.09 -15.02
N GLU A 278 7.19 30.61 -13.97
CA GLU A 278 7.24 31.19 -12.64
C GLU A 278 8.28 30.49 -11.76
N SER A 279 8.85 31.24 -10.82
CA SER A 279 9.82 30.68 -9.86
C SER A 279 9.13 30.11 -8.64
N TYR A 280 9.59 28.93 -8.22
CA TYR A 280 9.11 28.23 -7.05
C TYR A 280 10.26 27.96 -6.10
N THR A 281 9.99 28.10 -4.80
CA THR A 281 10.89 27.71 -3.72
C THR A 281 10.11 26.92 -2.71
N GLY A 282 10.77 26.06 -1.96
CA GLY A 282 10.10 25.28 -0.94
C GLY A 282 11.05 24.61 0.01
N SER A 283 10.47 23.98 1.02
CA SER A 283 11.18 23.21 2.01
C SER A 283 10.34 22.01 2.41
N PHE A 284 11.01 20.94 2.82
CA PHE A 284 10.35 19.72 3.25
C PHE A 284 11.09 19.09 4.41
N SER A 285 10.36 18.33 5.21
CA SER A 285 10.93 17.31 6.06
C SER A 285 10.07 16.07 6.06
N ILE A 286 10.70 14.91 6.26
CA ILE A 286 9.99 13.64 6.30
C ILE A 286 10.65 12.63 7.26
N GLN A 287 9.83 11.96 8.06
CA GLN A 287 10.18 10.79 8.86
C GLN A 287 10.10 9.54 7.98
N LEU A 288 11.26 8.94 7.69
CA LEU A 288 11.40 7.76 6.85
C LEU A 288 11.21 6.47 7.68
N PRO A 289 10.67 5.39 7.06
CA PRO A 289 10.33 4.13 7.74
C PRO A 289 11.53 3.27 8.19
#